data_AF-A0A1I0P126-F1
#
_entry.id   AF-A0A1I0P126-F1
#
_cell.length_a   1.000
_cell.length_b   1.000
_cell.length_c   1.000
_cell.angle_alpha   90.00
_cell.angle_beta   90.00
_cell.angle_gamma   90.00
#
_symmetry.space_group_name_H-M   'P 1'
#
loop_
_entity.id
_entity.type
_entity.pdbx_description
1 polymer ?
#
loop_
_entity_poly.entity_id
_entity_poly.type
_entity_poly.pdbx_seq_one_letter_code
_entity_poly.pdbx_strand_id
1 'polypeptide(L)'
;MEVSAQISELEQINDWKAEVESARDALRSMRSQLEQAVLRTTDDDDRIQIEHFQNQFIRQMEVADEMRHDLKQSAKKINGTLPVLHDDRPVDSLETLNDRMHTFRKLYNELQKEFGEFIAFS
;
A
#
# COMPACT_ATOMS: atom_id res chain seq x y z
N MET A 1 -18.62 -27.10 -6.85
CA MET A 1 -18.58 -25.68 -7.24
C MET A 1 -17.74 -24.83 -6.29
N GLU A 2 -17.67 -25.15 -4.99
CA GLU A 2 -16.91 -24.36 -3.99
C GLU A 2 -15.39 -24.24 -4.26
N VAL A 3 -14.75 -25.25 -4.85
CA VAL A 3 -13.31 -25.23 -5.14
C VAL A 3 -12.97 -24.20 -6.22
N SER A 4 -13.85 -24.00 -7.20
CA SER A 4 -13.65 -23.04 -8.29
C SER A 4 -13.70 -21.59 -7.79
N ALA A 5 -14.57 -21.28 -6.83
CA ALA A 5 -14.66 -19.96 -6.23
C ALA A 5 -13.41 -19.63 -5.39
N GLN A 6 -12.96 -20.58 -4.56
CA GLN A 6 -11.76 -20.42 -3.74
C GLN A 6 -10.48 -20.17 -4.57
N ILE A 7 -10.37 -20.83 -5.73
CA ILE A 7 -9.26 -20.60 -6.67
C ILE A 7 -9.29 -19.16 -7.19
N SER A 8 -10.45 -18.66 -7.62
CA SER A 8 -10.59 -17.29 -8.11
C SER A 8 -10.29 -16.24 -7.04
N GLU A 9 -10.74 -16.47 -5.80
CA GLU A 9 -10.43 -15.58 -4.67
C GLU A 9 -8.93 -15.55 -4.35
N LEU A 10 -8.27 -16.71 -4.41
CA LEU A 10 -6.82 -16.81 -4.20
C LEU A 10 -6.03 -16.12 -5.32
N GLU A 11 -6.46 -16.25 -6.58
CA GLU A 11 -5.85 -15.53 -7.72
C GLU A 11 -5.97 -14.02 -7.52
N GLN A 12 -7.16 -13.54 -7.14
CA GLN A 12 -7.40 -12.12 -6.86
C GLN A 12 -6.53 -11.58 -5.72
N ILE A 13 -6.37 -12.33 -4.63
CA ILE A 13 -5.48 -11.95 -3.53
C ILE A 13 -4.01 -11.88 -3.97
N ASN A 14 -3.58 -12.79 -4.85
CA ASN A 14 -2.22 -12.74 -5.40
C ASN A 14 -2.01 -11.53 -6.30
N ASP A 15 -3.00 -11.16 -7.11
CA ASP A 15 -2.97 -9.96 -7.95
C ASP A 15 -2.84 -8.69 -7.09
N TRP A 16 -3.69 -8.55 -6.07
CA TRP A 16 -3.62 -7.45 -5.10
C TRP A 16 -2.28 -7.39 -4.38
N LYS A 17 -1.71 -8.54 -4.02
CA LYS A 17 -0.40 -8.58 -3.39
C LYS A 17 0.68 -8.04 -4.33
N ALA A 18 0.68 -8.43 -5.60
CA ALA A 18 1.61 -7.93 -6.60
C ALA A 18 1.45 -6.41 -6.81
N GLU A 19 0.22 -5.91 -6.79
CA GLU A 19 -0.06 -4.49 -6.90
C GLU A 19 0.44 -3.70 -5.69
N VAL A 20 0.16 -4.16 -4.47
CA VAL A 20 0.67 -3.54 -3.23
C VAL A 20 2.19 -3.54 -3.19
N GLU A 21 2.84 -4.61 -3.64
CA GLU A 21 4.31 -4.65 -3.74
C GLU A 21 4.83 -3.66 -4.78
N SER A 22 4.16 -3.50 -5.91
CA SER A 22 4.51 -2.51 -6.94
C SER A 22 4.35 -1.08 -6.43
N ALA A 23 3.25 -0.79 -5.73
CA ALA A 23 3.03 0.51 -5.11
C ALA A 23 4.06 0.80 -4.02
N ARG A 24 4.44 -0.19 -3.21
CA ARG A 24 5.51 -0.05 -2.21
C ARG A 24 6.86 0.29 -2.86
N ASP A 25 7.19 -0.35 -3.97
CA ASP A 25 8.45 -0.08 -4.68
C ASP A 25 8.45 1.32 -5.29
N ALA A 26 7.32 1.74 -5.86
CA ALA A 26 7.13 3.11 -6.35
C ALA A 26 7.22 4.16 -5.23
N LEU A 27 6.60 3.92 -4.07
CA LEU A 27 6.74 4.80 -2.89
C LEU A 27 8.20 4.94 -2.44
N ARG A 28 8.98 3.85 -2.47
CA ARG A 28 10.43 3.91 -2.18
C ARG A 28 11.18 4.76 -3.21
N SER A 29 10.85 4.62 -4.49
CA SER A 29 11.45 5.44 -5.55
C SER A 29 11.10 6.93 -5.38
N MET A 30 9.83 7.25 -5.06
CA MET A 30 9.39 8.61 -4.77
C MET A 30 10.08 9.19 -3.54
N ARG A 31 10.23 8.39 -2.47
CA ARG A 31 10.99 8.80 -1.29
C ARG A 31 12.45 9.12 -1.62
N SER A 32 13.12 8.29 -2.42
CA SER A 32 14.50 8.55 -2.85
C SER A 32 14.62 9.83 -3.69
N GLN A 33 13.63 10.12 -4.54
CA GLN A 33 13.54 11.38 -5.27
C GLN A 33 13.32 12.57 -4.34
N LEU A 34 12.45 12.43 -3.33
CA LEU A 34 12.22 13.45 -2.31
C LEU A 34 13.50 13.74 -1.51
N GLU A 35 14.25 12.71 -1.11
CA GLU A 35 15.54 12.86 -0.42
C GLU A 35 16.55 13.64 -1.27
N GLN A 36 16.54 13.45 -2.59
CA GLN A 36 17.38 14.25 -3.50
C GLN A 36 16.90 15.69 -3.64
N ALA A 37 15.58 15.93 -3.64
CA ALA A 37 15.01 17.29 -3.66
C ALA A 37 15.37 18.04 -2.36
N VAL A 38 15.30 17.38 -1.20
CA VAL A 38 15.74 17.93 0.10
C VAL A 38 17.15 18.50 0.07
N LEU A 39 18.08 17.82 -0.62
CA LEU A 39 19.46 18.26 -0.70
C LEU A 39 19.65 19.53 -1.55
N ARG A 40 18.67 19.86 -2.40
CA ARG A 40 18.68 21.03 -3.30
C ARG A 40 17.87 22.20 -2.75
N THR A 41 16.85 21.90 -1.94
CA THR A 41 15.99 22.89 -1.29
C THR A 41 16.74 23.61 -0.17
N THR A 42 16.69 24.95 -0.21
CA THR A 42 17.18 25.81 0.89
C THR A 42 16.08 26.71 1.49
N ASP A 43 14.89 26.72 0.87
CA ASP A 43 13.74 27.51 1.31
C ASP A 43 12.95 26.79 2.41
N ASP A 44 12.38 27.56 3.34
CA ASP A 44 11.66 27.02 4.50
C ASP A 44 10.29 26.45 4.09
N ASP A 45 9.64 27.02 3.08
CA ASP A 45 8.33 26.57 2.57
C ASP A 45 8.42 25.18 1.92
N ASP A 46 9.45 24.99 1.08
CA ASP A 46 9.76 23.68 0.49
C ASP A 46 10.07 22.62 1.55
N ARG A 47 10.73 22.99 2.67
CA ARG A 47 11.02 22.05 3.77
C ARG A 47 9.76 21.57 4.47
N ILE A 48 8.77 22.44 4.66
CA ILE A 48 7.46 22.07 5.21
C ILE A 48 6.78 21.09 4.27
N GLN A 49 6.74 21.39 2.97
CA GLN A 49 6.11 20.54 1.97
C GLN A 49 6.79 19.16 1.86
N ILE A 50 8.11 19.11 1.95
CA ILE A 50 8.87 17.86 2.03
C ILE A 50 8.49 17.05 3.26
N GLU A 51 8.41 17.66 4.44
CA GLU A 51 8.03 16.96 5.68
C GLU A 51 6.61 16.37 5.56
N HIS A 52 5.69 17.11 4.93
CA HIS A 52 4.35 16.60 4.61
C HIS A 52 4.42 15.34 3.74
N PHE A 53 5.20 15.34 2.66
CA PHE A 53 5.36 14.17 1.79
C PHE A 53 6.04 13.00 2.51
N GLN A 54 7.06 13.26 3.34
CA GLN A 54 7.71 12.20 4.13
C GLN A 54 6.71 11.51 5.07
N ASN A 55 5.90 12.28 5.78
CA ASN A 55 4.87 11.74 6.66
C ASN A 55 3.82 10.93 5.88
N GLN A 56 3.37 11.43 4.72
CA GLN A 56 2.45 10.69 3.86
C GLN A 56 3.05 9.39 3.34
N PHE A 57 4.32 9.39 2.90
CA PHE A 57 5.01 8.19 2.45
C PHE A 57 5.14 7.14 3.55
N ILE A 58 5.48 7.55 4.78
CA ILE A 58 5.52 6.64 5.93
C ILE A 58 4.16 5.98 6.13
N ARG A 59 3.09 6.78 6.19
CA ARG A 59 1.72 6.27 6.40
C ARG A 59 1.27 5.33 5.29
N GLN A 60 1.54 5.66 4.02
CA GLN A 60 1.20 4.79 2.89
C GLN A 60 2.00 3.49 2.89
N MET A 61 3.27 3.52 3.32
CA MET A 61 4.06 2.29 3.49
C MET A 61 3.53 1.41 4.61
N GLU A 62 3.11 2.00 5.75
CA GLU A 62 2.47 1.25 6.84
C GLU A 62 1.19 0.56 6.35
N VAL A 63 0.30 1.29 5.68
CA VAL A 63 -0.94 0.74 5.11
C VAL A 63 -0.66 -0.35 4.08
N ALA A 64 0.36 -0.18 3.23
CA ALA A 64 0.76 -1.21 2.27
C ALA A 64 1.27 -2.49 2.96
N ASP A 65 2.04 -2.36 4.06
CA ASP A 65 2.52 -3.53 4.79
C ASP A 65 1.38 -4.25 5.54
N GLU A 66 0.48 -3.50 6.18
CA GLU A 66 -0.74 -4.03 6.80
C GLU A 66 -1.58 -4.78 5.76
N MET A 67 -1.83 -4.18 4.60
CA MET A 67 -2.61 -4.81 3.53
C MET A 67 -1.94 -6.08 3.01
N ARG A 68 -0.62 -6.06 2.81
CA ARG A 68 0.13 -7.26 2.42
C ARG A 68 0.04 -8.36 3.47
N HIS A 69 0.02 -8.00 4.75
CA HIS A 69 -0.15 -8.95 5.84
C HIS A 69 -1.57 -9.55 5.86
N ASP A 70 -2.60 -8.71 5.75
CA ASP A 70 -4.02 -9.14 5.67
C ASP A 70 -4.29 -10.04 4.46
N LEU A 71 -3.76 -9.69 3.29
CA LEU A 71 -3.82 -10.51 2.07
C LEU A 71 -3.17 -11.89 2.28
N LYS A 72 -2.00 -11.92 2.93
CA LYS A 72 -1.29 -13.16 3.24
C LYS A 72 -2.07 -14.04 4.23
N GLN A 73 -2.71 -13.45 5.23
CA GLN A 73 -3.57 -14.20 6.15
C GLN A 73 -4.80 -14.77 5.43
N SER A 74 -5.44 -13.96 4.58
CA SER A 74 -6.60 -14.35 3.80
C SER A 74 -6.30 -15.51 2.83
N ALA A 75 -5.19 -15.43 2.11
CA ALA A 75 -4.72 -16.53 1.26
C ALA A 75 -4.51 -17.84 2.04
N LYS A 76 -3.91 -17.78 3.24
CA LYS A 76 -3.71 -18.96 4.09
C LYS A 76 -5.01 -19.53 4.63
N LYS A 77 -6.00 -18.67 4.92
CA LYS A 77 -7.35 -19.06 5.35
C LYS A 77 -8.06 -19.85 4.25
N ILE A 78 -8.05 -19.32 3.03
CA ILE A 78 -8.65 -19.98 1.85
C ILE A 78 -7.94 -21.30 1.57
N ASN A 79 -6.61 -21.35 1.70
CA ASN A 79 -5.83 -22.56 1.48
C ASN A 79 -5.91 -23.57 2.65
N GLY A 80 -6.73 -23.33 3.68
CA GLY A 80 -6.91 -24.22 4.82
C GLY A 80 -5.65 -24.49 5.65
N THR A 81 -4.63 -23.62 5.53
CA THR A 81 -3.29 -23.82 6.14
C THR A 81 -3.06 -22.93 7.37
N LEU A 82 -4.05 -22.14 7.77
CA LEU A 82 -4.03 -21.52 9.08
C LEU A 82 -4.27 -22.61 10.15
N PRO A 83 -3.29 -22.96 11.00
CA PRO A 83 -3.68 -23.47 12.31
C PRO A 83 -4.59 -22.41 12.93
N VAL A 84 -5.58 -22.81 13.72
CA VAL A 84 -6.39 -21.92 14.56
C VAL A 84 -5.42 -21.08 15.40
N LEU A 85 -4.97 -19.97 14.83
CA LEU A 85 -4.08 -19.03 15.48
C LEU A 85 -5.04 -18.11 16.20
N HIS A 86 -4.99 -18.18 17.52
CA HIS A 86 -5.59 -17.26 18.48
C HIS A 86 -5.03 -15.83 18.29
N ASP A 87 -4.97 -15.32 17.06
CA ASP A 87 -4.74 -13.91 16.77
C ASP A 87 -6.12 -13.29 16.71
N ASP A 88 -6.46 -12.51 17.73
CA ASP A 88 -7.77 -11.94 18.05
C ASP A 88 -8.34 -11.03 16.93
N ARG A 89 -7.60 -10.83 15.83
CA ARG A 89 -8.08 -10.08 14.67
C ARG A 89 -8.85 -11.00 13.73
N PRO A 90 -10.16 -10.76 13.52
CA PRO A 90 -10.89 -11.46 12.48
C PRO A 90 -10.23 -11.16 11.14
N VAL A 91 -9.81 -12.21 10.42
CA VAL A 91 -9.34 -12.08 9.03
C VAL A 91 -10.44 -11.38 8.24
N ASP A 92 -10.12 -10.19 7.74
CA ASP A 92 -11.03 -9.35 6.98
C ASP A 92 -11.63 -10.12 5.80
N SER A 93 -12.92 -9.91 5.55
CA SER A 93 -13.59 -10.48 4.38
C SER A 93 -12.99 -9.93 3.09
N LEU A 94 -13.11 -10.69 1.99
CA LEU A 94 -12.67 -10.26 0.66
C LEU A 94 -13.26 -8.89 0.26
N GLU A 95 -14.50 -8.62 0.66
CA GLU A 95 -15.16 -7.32 0.48
C GLU A 95 -14.44 -6.19 1.23
N THR A 96 -14.04 -6.40 2.49
CA THR A 96 -13.28 -5.40 3.25
C THR A 96 -11.91 -5.16 2.63
N LEU A 97 -11.23 -6.22 2.19
CA LEU A 97 -9.95 -6.10 1.47
C LEU A 97 -10.12 -5.31 0.18
N ASN A 98 -11.22 -5.52 -0.54
CA ASN A 98 -11.53 -4.77 -1.77
C ASN A 98 -11.70 -3.28 -1.48
N ASP A 99 -12.46 -2.92 -0.46
CA ASP A 99 -12.66 -1.52 -0.05
C ASP A 99 -11.33 -0.86 0.39
N ARG A 100 -10.52 -1.57 1.18
CA ARG A 100 -9.19 -1.11 1.60
C ARG A 100 -8.27 -0.92 0.40
N MET A 101 -8.29 -1.85 -0.57
CA MET A 101 -7.52 -1.77 -1.81
C MET A 101 -7.96 -0.58 -2.66
N HIS A 102 -9.26 -0.34 -2.78
CA HIS A 102 -9.82 0.79 -3.51
C HIS A 102 -9.39 2.13 -2.87
N THR A 103 -9.48 2.23 -1.54
CA THR A 103 -9.03 3.40 -0.79
C THR A 103 -7.52 3.62 -0.95
N PHE A 104 -6.72 2.57 -0.82
CA PHE A 104 -5.28 2.63 -1.04
C PHE A 104 -4.92 3.12 -2.44
N ARG A 105 -5.53 2.54 -3.49
CA ARG A 105 -5.32 2.98 -4.88
C ARG A 105 -5.65 4.45 -5.05
N LYS A 106 -6.76 4.90 -4.48
CA LYS A 106 -7.17 6.31 -4.56
C LYS A 106 -6.12 7.22 -3.91
N LEU A 107 -5.78 6.95 -2.64
CA LEU A 107 -4.80 7.75 -1.90
C LEU A 107 -3.41 7.73 -2.55
N TYR A 108 -2.99 6.57 -3.07
CA TYR A 108 -1.74 6.42 -3.79
C TYR A 108 -1.71 7.22 -5.09
N ASN A 109 -2.79 7.21 -5.89
CA ASN A 109 -2.89 8.03 -7.09
C ASN A 109 -2.89 9.53 -6.79
N GLU A 110 -3.61 9.96 -5.75
CA GLU A 110 -3.61 11.36 -5.29
C GLU A 110 -2.20 11.78 -4.88
N LEU A 111 -1.54 10.98 -4.04
CA LEU A 111 -0.16 11.20 -3.61
C LEU A 111 0.84 11.24 -4.78
N GLN A 112 0.72 10.32 -5.75
CA GLN A 112 1.58 10.32 -6.94
C GLN A 112 1.42 11.60 -7.75
N LYS A 113 0.19 12.08 -7.90
CA LYS A 113 -0.10 13.30 -8.63
C LYS A 113 0.48 14.51 -7.90
N GLU A 114 0.19 14.65 -6.61
CA GLU A 114 0.69 15.77 -5.78
C GLU A 114 2.23 15.80 -5.77
N PHE A 115 2.87 14.64 -5.61
CA PHE A 115 4.33 14.55 -5.66
C PHE A 115 4.91 14.87 -7.04
N GLY A 116 4.23 14.43 -8.11
CA GLY A 116 4.64 14.75 -9.48
C GLY A 116 4.58 16.25 -9.76
N GLU A 117 3.54 16.94 -9.27
CA GLU A 117 3.42 18.39 -9.38
C GLU A 117 4.51 19.11 -8.57
N PHE A 118 4.85 18.61 -7.38
CA PHE A 118 5.94 19.15 -6.57
C PHE A 118 7.31 19.01 -7.25
N ILE A 119 7.66 17.82 -7.75
CA ILE A 119 8.97 17.58 -8.41
C ILE A 119 9.07 18.32 -9.76
N ALA A 120 7.95 18.55 -10.44
CA ALA A 120 7.95 19.34 -11.67
C ALA A 120 8.18 20.84 -11.42
N PHE A 121 7.86 21.33 -10.22
CA PHE A 121 8.01 22.73 -9.83
C PHE A 121 9.33 23.02 -9.08
N SER A 122 9.86 22.03 -8.36
CA SER A 122 11.14 22.07 -7.61
C SER A 122 12.38 21.92 -8.50
#